data_AF-A0A7C1ZHA0-F1
#
_entry.id   AF-A0A7C1ZHA0-F1
#
_cell.length_a   1.000
_cell.length_b   1.000
_cell.length_c   1.000
_cell.angle_alpha   90.00
_cell.angle_beta   90.00
_cell.angle_gamma   90.00
#
_symmetry.space_group_name_H-M   'P 1'
#
loop_
_entity.id
_entity.type
_entity.pdbx_description
1 polymer ?
#
loop_
_entity_poly.entity_id
_entity_poly.type
_entity_poly.pdbx_seq_one_letter_code
_entity_poly.pdbx_strand_id
1 'polypeptide(L)'
;MESLNRKNLQKLFLQTFGEKAGIPVKLPGAGSHREYYRMDFGGSRCIGVYSPDPLETRAFLEFTKHFSGLKLNVPRLLAEDADRGIYLLQDLGDITLKEEVDQSRKEGDYPGRIIPLYKKALKHLIRFQFEGHESLDYNVCVPRQEFDKQSILWDLNHFKYYFIKLLGIPFDEQALENDFQAFSERLSEAGTDHFLYRDFQSRNIMIFNDDLYFVDYQGGRRGALQYDVASLLFESRVNLSHELREELLEYYLELVQEETGMPGVEFKKHYYSFVLIRILQVLGAYGLRGIVENKALFLQSIPFAIRNIEWMRENSLIPEGLPELSACLERICRLDEWKFKEEPEELTVLISSFSYKKGLPRDLSGNGGGFVFDCRALPNPGREEKYRSLTGKDMKVIEFLEVKQEVKEFLEETFSLVEKSVAEYRSRGFNNLMVSYGCTGGQHRSVYSAERLEDYIKNELKVNTMLVHRELK
;
A
#
# COMPACT_ATOMS: atom_id res chain seq x y z
N MET A 1 1.32 -19.92 -30.52
CA MET A 1 2.15 -18.75 -30.17
C MET A 1 2.90 -18.98 -28.86
N GLU A 2 2.21 -19.34 -27.77
CA GLU A 2 2.84 -19.59 -26.46
C GLU A 2 4.01 -20.60 -26.49
N SER A 3 3.86 -21.70 -27.23
CA SER A 3 4.95 -22.69 -27.43
C SER A 3 6.18 -22.12 -28.14
N LEU A 4 6.02 -21.15 -29.05
CA LEU A 4 7.12 -20.53 -29.78
C LEU A 4 7.87 -19.53 -28.90
N ASN A 5 7.14 -18.73 -28.11
CA ASN A 5 7.73 -17.77 -27.17
C ASN A 5 8.59 -18.48 -26.13
N ARG A 6 8.08 -19.57 -25.54
CA ARG A 6 8.84 -20.40 -24.58
C ARG A 6 10.11 -20.98 -25.21
N LYS A 7 10.04 -21.44 -26.47
CA LYS A 7 11.23 -21.94 -27.19
C LYS A 7 12.27 -20.85 -27.43
N ASN A 8 11.84 -19.65 -27.83
CA ASN A 8 12.75 -18.53 -28.04
C ASN A 8 13.40 -18.09 -26.71
N LEU A 9 12.63 -18.03 -25.62
CA LEU A 9 13.16 -17.76 -24.28
C LEU A 9 14.16 -18.83 -23.81
N GLN A 10 13.85 -20.12 -24.01
CA GLN A 10 14.80 -21.20 -23.70
C GLN A 10 16.08 -21.11 -24.54
N LYS A 11 15.99 -20.65 -25.79
CA LYS A 11 17.16 -20.44 -26.65
C LYS A 11 18.01 -19.28 -26.13
N LEU A 12 17.39 -18.14 -25.83
CA LEU A 12 18.08 -16.98 -25.26
C LEU A 12 18.75 -17.38 -23.93
N PHE A 13 18.02 -18.08 -23.06
CA PHE A 13 18.53 -18.62 -21.81
C PHE A 13 19.76 -19.51 -22.01
N LEU A 14 19.70 -20.47 -22.93
CA LEU A 14 20.82 -21.37 -23.20
C LEU A 14 22.06 -20.61 -23.71
N GLN A 15 21.86 -19.56 -24.50
CA GLN A 15 22.94 -18.69 -24.97
C GLN A 15 23.56 -17.88 -23.83
N THR A 16 22.75 -17.43 -22.87
CA THR A 16 23.19 -16.62 -21.73
C THR A 16 23.94 -17.43 -20.68
N PHE A 17 23.43 -18.60 -20.30
CA PHE A 17 23.95 -19.37 -19.17
C PHE A 17 24.75 -20.62 -19.57
N GLY A 18 24.73 -21.03 -20.85
CA GLY A 18 25.43 -22.22 -21.33
C GLY A 18 24.80 -23.55 -20.88
N GLU A 19 23.69 -23.51 -20.13
CA GLU A 19 22.92 -24.68 -19.71
C GLU A 19 21.43 -24.53 -20.05
N LYS A 20 20.69 -25.63 -19.99
CA LYS A 20 19.25 -25.60 -20.21
C LYS A 20 18.54 -25.25 -18.91
N ALA A 21 17.65 -24.26 -18.95
CA ALA A 21 16.71 -24.04 -17.88
C ALA A 21 15.82 -25.26 -17.66
N GLY A 22 15.28 -25.38 -16.45
CA GLY A 22 14.10 -26.19 -16.17
C GLY A 22 12.89 -25.77 -17.03
N ILE A 23 11.76 -26.45 -16.83
CA ILE A 23 10.54 -26.16 -17.58
C ILE A 23 10.05 -24.75 -17.18
N PRO A 24 9.95 -23.78 -18.12
CA PRO A 24 9.50 -22.43 -17.78
C PRO A 24 8.07 -22.45 -17.22
N VAL A 25 7.90 -21.90 -16.03
CA VAL A 25 6.61 -21.81 -15.33
C VAL A 25 6.02 -20.44 -15.59
N LYS A 26 4.85 -20.38 -16.22
CA LYS A 26 4.16 -19.12 -16.49
C LYS A 26 3.67 -18.51 -15.18
N LEU A 27 3.99 -17.24 -14.94
CA LEU A 27 3.48 -16.48 -13.80
C LEU A 27 2.09 -15.88 -14.14
N PRO A 28 1.22 -15.68 -13.13
CA PRO A 28 -0.07 -15.03 -13.34
C PRO A 28 0.11 -13.64 -13.97
N GLY A 29 -0.63 -13.34 -15.04
CA GLY A 29 -0.57 -12.03 -15.69
C GLY A 29 -1.40 -10.98 -14.96
N ALA A 30 -0.85 -9.78 -14.76
CA ALA A 30 -1.53 -8.64 -14.13
C ALA A 30 -2.43 -7.82 -15.10
N GLY A 31 -2.94 -8.45 -16.16
CA GLY A 31 -3.80 -7.81 -17.17
C GLY A 31 -3.06 -7.05 -18.28
N SER A 32 -1.75 -7.28 -18.44
CA SER A 32 -0.96 -6.88 -19.62
C SER A 32 -0.92 -8.02 -20.65
N HIS A 33 -0.64 -7.70 -21.91
CA HIS A 33 -0.36 -8.69 -22.96
C HIS A 33 1.03 -9.36 -22.83
N ARG A 34 1.88 -8.87 -21.91
CA ARG A 34 3.18 -9.45 -21.60
C ARG A 34 3.02 -10.77 -20.85
N GLU A 35 3.89 -11.71 -21.19
CA GLU A 35 3.96 -13.01 -20.54
C GLU A 35 5.26 -13.13 -19.76
N TYR A 36 5.16 -13.54 -18.49
CA TYR A 36 6.28 -13.75 -17.60
C TYR A 36 6.44 -15.23 -17.29
N TYR A 37 7.67 -15.72 -17.32
CA TYR A 37 8.02 -17.11 -17.10
C TYR A 37 9.16 -17.19 -16.08
N ARG A 38 8.94 -17.88 -14.96
CA ARG A 38 10.02 -18.24 -14.05
C ARG A 38 10.81 -19.42 -14.62
N MET A 39 12.13 -19.31 -14.63
CA MET A 39 13.06 -20.27 -15.24
C MET A 39 14.17 -20.61 -14.23
N ASP A 40 14.18 -21.86 -13.75
CA ASP A 40 15.15 -22.37 -12.76
C ASP A 40 16.37 -23.03 -13.42
N PHE A 41 17.54 -22.92 -12.82
CA PHE A 41 18.80 -23.52 -13.31
C PHE A 41 19.87 -23.57 -12.23
N GLY A 42 20.68 -24.62 -12.12
CA GLY A 42 21.90 -24.63 -11.31
C GLY A 42 21.79 -24.11 -9.86
N GLY A 43 20.62 -24.17 -9.21
CA GLY A 43 20.36 -23.59 -7.89
C GLY A 43 20.03 -22.08 -7.87
N SER A 44 19.86 -21.46 -9.04
CA SER A 44 19.44 -20.08 -9.28
C SER A 44 18.15 -20.04 -10.11
N ARG A 45 17.64 -18.83 -10.34
CA ARG A 45 16.41 -18.57 -11.09
C ARG A 45 16.44 -17.21 -11.79
N CYS A 46 15.70 -17.09 -12.89
CA CYS A 46 15.47 -15.83 -13.58
C CYS A 46 14.03 -15.73 -14.12
N ILE A 47 13.64 -14.54 -14.56
CA ILE A 47 12.35 -14.28 -15.20
C ILE A 47 12.58 -14.07 -16.70
N GLY A 48 12.04 -14.96 -17.52
CA GLY A 48 11.92 -14.76 -18.96
C GLY A 48 10.64 -14.00 -19.28
N VAL A 49 10.76 -12.95 -20.09
CA VAL A 49 9.63 -12.10 -20.47
C VAL A 49 9.46 -12.15 -21.98
N TYR A 50 8.20 -12.26 -22.42
CA TYR A 50 7.80 -11.99 -23.78
C TYR A 50 6.86 -10.78 -23.81
N SER A 51 7.18 -9.80 -24.63
CA SER A 51 6.42 -8.58 -24.83
C SER A 51 6.08 -8.40 -26.31
N PRO A 52 4.78 -8.39 -26.68
CA PRO A 52 4.38 -8.31 -28.08
C PRO A 52 4.41 -6.87 -28.65
N ASP A 53 4.53 -5.84 -27.81
CA ASP A 53 4.61 -4.44 -28.22
C ASP A 53 6.08 -4.01 -28.34
N PRO A 54 6.61 -3.74 -29.55
CA PRO A 54 8.00 -3.35 -29.74
C PRO A 54 8.35 -2.00 -29.12
N LEU A 55 7.41 -1.05 -29.08
CA LEU A 55 7.66 0.29 -28.55
C LEU A 55 7.73 0.25 -27.03
N GLU A 56 6.77 -0.44 -26.39
CA GLU A 56 6.79 -0.64 -24.94
C GLU A 56 8.05 -1.44 -24.52
N THR A 57 8.42 -2.45 -25.31
CA THR A 57 9.64 -3.24 -25.06
C THR A 57 10.89 -2.38 -25.12
N ARG A 58 11.01 -1.52 -26.14
CA ARG A 58 12.12 -0.57 -26.24
C ARG A 58 12.16 0.37 -25.03
N ALA A 59 11.03 0.95 -24.65
CA ALA A 59 10.95 1.83 -23.48
C ALA A 59 11.43 1.11 -22.20
N PHE A 60 10.94 -0.12 -21.97
CA PHE A 60 11.33 -0.92 -20.82
C PHE A 60 12.84 -1.20 -20.80
N LEU A 61 13.42 -1.66 -21.91
CA LEU A 61 14.84 -2.04 -21.97
C LEU A 61 15.76 -0.82 -21.79
N GLU A 62 15.45 0.30 -22.44
CA GLU A 62 16.22 1.55 -22.30
C GLU A 62 16.15 2.10 -20.87
N PHE A 63 14.95 2.14 -20.27
CA PHE A 63 14.79 2.56 -18.87
C PHE A 63 15.53 1.63 -17.91
N THR A 64 15.46 0.31 -18.14
CA THR A 64 16.17 -0.68 -17.30
C THR A 64 17.68 -0.46 -17.34
N LYS A 65 18.24 -0.24 -18.53
CA LYS A 65 19.68 0.04 -18.71
C LYS A 65 20.07 1.35 -18.04
N HIS A 66 19.29 2.41 -18.24
CA HIS A 66 19.50 3.72 -17.62
C HIS A 66 19.51 3.64 -16.09
N PHE A 67 18.43 3.13 -15.51
CA PHE A 67 18.27 3.02 -14.05
C PHE A 67 19.30 2.08 -13.42
N SER A 68 19.67 0.98 -14.10
CA SER A 68 20.75 0.11 -13.64
C SER A 68 22.11 0.83 -13.64
N GLY A 69 22.39 1.66 -14.65
CA GLY A 69 23.61 2.47 -14.73
C GLY A 69 23.73 3.47 -13.58
N LEU A 70 22.60 4.02 -13.12
CA LEU A 70 22.49 4.90 -11.96
C LEU A 70 22.42 4.15 -10.62
N LYS A 71 22.47 2.82 -10.62
CA LYS A 71 22.30 1.98 -9.43
C LYS A 71 20.98 2.26 -8.69
N LEU A 72 19.92 2.52 -9.45
CA LEU A 72 18.56 2.49 -8.94
C LEU A 72 18.10 1.02 -8.86
N ASN A 73 17.23 0.73 -7.89
CA ASN A 73 16.83 -0.64 -7.59
C ASN A 73 15.78 -1.15 -8.60
N VAL A 74 16.23 -1.51 -9.79
CA VAL A 74 15.43 -2.18 -10.83
C VAL A 74 15.94 -3.61 -11.04
N PRO A 75 15.12 -4.54 -11.57
CA PRO A 75 15.61 -5.88 -11.89
C PRO A 75 16.77 -5.81 -12.89
N ARG A 76 17.86 -6.54 -12.62
CA ARG A 76 18.97 -6.62 -13.57
C ARG A 76 18.53 -7.27 -14.88
N LEU A 77 18.85 -6.63 -15.98
CA LEU A 77 18.73 -7.20 -17.33
C LEU A 77 19.88 -8.19 -17.57
N LEU A 78 19.53 -9.46 -17.73
CA LEU A 78 20.50 -10.56 -17.90
C LEU A 78 20.80 -10.83 -19.38
N ALA A 79 19.79 -10.72 -20.24
CA ALA A 79 19.90 -10.84 -21.69
C ALA A 79 18.66 -10.27 -22.39
N GLU A 80 18.79 -9.94 -23.67
CA GLU A 80 17.69 -9.44 -24.50
C GLU A 80 17.82 -9.92 -25.95
N ASP A 81 16.68 -10.09 -26.62
CA ASP A 81 16.53 -10.18 -28.07
C ASP A 81 15.31 -9.31 -28.43
N ALA A 82 15.58 -8.01 -28.63
CA ALA A 82 14.57 -6.98 -28.82
C ALA A 82 13.76 -7.18 -30.11
N ASP A 83 14.38 -7.73 -31.17
CA ASP A 83 13.71 -8.04 -32.44
C ASP A 83 12.59 -9.07 -32.25
N ARG A 84 12.75 -9.96 -31.26
CA ARG A 84 11.75 -10.97 -30.89
C ARG A 84 10.88 -10.57 -29.70
N GLY A 85 11.11 -9.39 -29.11
CA GLY A 85 10.40 -8.91 -27.93
C GLY A 85 10.62 -9.79 -26.70
N ILE A 86 11.79 -10.43 -26.56
CA ILE A 86 12.09 -11.28 -25.41
C ILE A 86 13.31 -10.80 -24.64
N TYR A 87 13.30 -11.02 -23.33
CA TYR A 87 14.41 -10.67 -22.46
C TYR A 87 14.39 -11.49 -21.17
N LEU A 88 15.53 -11.57 -20.49
CA LEU A 88 15.73 -12.26 -19.23
C LEU A 88 16.06 -11.26 -18.13
N LEU A 89 15.37 -11.35 -17.01
CA LEU A 89 15.53 -10.48 -15.84
C LEU A 89 15.94 -11.28 -14.61
N GLN A 90 16.58 -10.60 -13.67
CA GLN A 90 16.68 -11.08 -12.30
C GLN A 90 15.30 -11.40 -11.72
N ASP A 91 15.18 -12.54 -11.04
CA ASP A 91 14.01 -12.88 -10.25
C ASP A 91 14.09 -12.20 -8.87
N LEU A 92 13.12 -11.35 -8.57
CA LEU A 92 13.00 -10.59 -7.32
C LEU A 92 12.14 -11.30 -6.27
N GLY A 93 11.72 -12.55 -6.53
CA GLY A 93 10.81 -13.29 -5.67
C GLY A 93 9.35 -12.95 -5.91
N ASP A 94 8.52 -13.28 -4.92
CA ASP A 94 7.06 -13.23 -5.01
C ASP A 94 6.45 -12.20 -4.05
N ILE A 95 7.26 -11.56 -3.19
CA ILE A 95 6.76 -10.68 -2.12
C ILE A 95 6.76 -9.24 -2.62
N THR A 96 5.57 -8.65 -2.71
CA THR A 96 5.36 -7.22 -2.98
C THR A 96 5.13 -6.45 -1.69
N LEU A 97 5.34 -5.12 -1.73
CA LEU A 97 4.99 -4.23 -0.61
C LEU A 97 3.49 -4.32 -0.29
N LYS A 98 2.65 -4.53 -1.30
CA LYS A 98 1.21 -4.76 -1.09
C LYS A 98 0.94 -6.00 -0.25
N GLU A 99 1.57 -7.12 -0.56
CA GLU A 99 1.40 -8.36 0.21
C GLU A 99 1.93 -8.23 1.62
N GLU A 100 3.00 -7.47 1.81
CA GLU A 100 3.51 -7.15 3.15
C GLU A 100 2.51 -6.32 3.96
N VAL A 101 1.76 -5.39 3.33
CA VAL A 101 0.66 -4.69 4.01
C VAL A 101 -0.44 -5.65 4.44
N ASP A 102 -0.88 -6.55 3.55
CA ASP A 102 -1.91 -7.54 3.86
C ASP A 102 -1.46 -8.47 4.99
N GLN A 103 -0.19 -8.89 4.97
CA GLN A 103 0.37 -9.78 5.98
C GLN A 103 0.54 -9.06 7.33
N SER A 104 1.04 -7.83 7.32
CA SER A 104 1.20 -6.99 8.52
C SER A 104 -0.15 -6.77 9.23
N ARG A 105 -1.25 -6.62 8.49
CA ARG A 105 -2.61 -6.55 9.05
C ARG A 105 -3.04 -7.84 9.73
N LYS A 106 -2.81 -8.99 9.08
CA LYS A 106 -3.16 -10.31 9.63
C LYS A 106 -2.36 -10.65 10.88
N GLU A 107 -1.10 -10.25 10.92
CA GLU A 107 -0.21 -10.52 12.06
C GLU A 107 -0.30 -9.47 13.17
N GLY A 108 -0.99 -8.36 12.92
CA GLY A 108 -1.18 -7.32 13.92
C GLY A 108 -0.02 -6.38 14.16
N ASP A 109 0.88 -6.32 13.19
CA ASP A 109 2.05 -5.42 13.18
C ASP A 109 1.79 -4.17 12.32
N TYR A 110 0.55 -3.97 11.87
CA TYR A 110 0.14 -2.81 11.09
C TYR A 110 -0.23 -1.64 12.03
N PRO A 111 0.19 -0.39 11.74
CA PRO A 111 1.02 0.03 10.60
C PRO A 111 2.54 0.02 10.89
N GLY A 112 2.97 -0.46 12.07
CA GLY A 112 4.36 -0.39 12.53
C GLY A 112 5.39 -0.97 11.54
N ARG A 113 5.09 -2.13 10.95
CA ARG A 113 5.96 -2.77 9.95
C ARG A 113 6.02 -2.05 8.62
N ILE A 114 4.92 -1.45 8.18
CA ILE A 114 4.82 -0.89 6.82
C ILE A 114 5.35 0.54 6.74
N ILE A 115 5.28 1.34 7.82
CA ILE A 115 5.80 2.71 7.86
C ILE A 115 7.26 2.79 7.37
N PRO A 116 8.23 2.01 7.91
CA PRO A 116 9.61 2.07 7.44
C PRO A 116 9.75 1.66 5.97
N LEU A 117 8.95 0.71 5.48
CA LEU A 117 8.98 0.28 4.08
C LEU A 117 8.44 1.37 3.14
N TYR A 118 7.34 2.04 3.50
CA TYR A 118 6.81 3.16 2.73
C TYR A 118 7.76 4.36 2.72
N LYS A 119 8.38 4.71 3.86
CA LYS A 119 9.41 5.76 3.90
C LYS A 119 10.61 5.39 3.01
N LYS A 120 11.00 4.12 2.98
CA LYS A 120 12.04 3.62 2.07
C LYS A 120 11.60 3.74 0.60
N ALA A 121 10.36 3.38 0.28
CA ALA A 121 9.81 3.54 -1.07
C ALA A 121 9.80 5.01 -1.53
N LEU A 122 9.42 5.95 -0.66
CA LEU A 122 9.42 7.39 -0.95
C LEU A 122 10.83 7.94 -1.17
N LYS A 123 11.83 7.46 -0.42
CA LYS A 123 13.24 7.78 -0.69
C LYS A 123 13.69 7.31 -2.07
N HIS A 124 13.33 6.08 -2.46
CA HIS A 124 13.62 5.62 -3.81
C HIS A 124 12.86 6.41 -4.88
N LEU A 125 11.61 6.82 -4.61
CA LEU A 125 10.83 7.65 -5.52
C LEU A 125 11.55 8.96 -5.84
N ILE A 126 12.09 9.65 -4.82
CA ILE A 126 12.90 10.85 -5.01
C ILE A 126 14.10 10.54 -5.93
N ARG A 127 14.84 9.46 -5.67
CA ARG A 127 15.95 9.07 -6.56
C ARG A 127 15.49 8.81 -8.01
N PHE A 128 14.35 8.16 -8.22
CA PHE A 128 13.81 8.00 -9.59
C PHE A 128 13.45 9.33 -10.22
N GLN A 129 12.79 10.23 -9.48
CA GLN A 129 12.29 11.52 -9.96
C GLN A 129 13.42 12.49 -10.33
N PHE A 130 14.52 12.48 -9.58
CA PHE A 130 15.66 13.37 -9.77
C PHE A 130 16.81 12.68 -10.50
N GLU A 131 17.49 11.70 -9.87
CA GLU A 131 18.62 11.00 -10.51
C GLU A 131 18.16 10.25 -11.77
N GLY A 132 17.03 9.55 -11.71
CA GLY A 132 16.49 8.79 -12.84
C GLY A 132 16.05 9.67 -14.02
N HIS A 133 15.76 10.95 -13.78
CA HIS A 133 15.44 11.91 -14.83
C HIS A 133 16.68 12.36 -15.61
N GLU A 134 17.82 12.48 -14.94
CA GLU A 134 19.04 13.02 -15.53
C GLU A 134 19.47 12.20 -16.74
N SER A 135 19.60 12.86 -17.88
CA SER A 135 20.07 12.25 -19.13
C SER A 135 19.23 11.07 -19.65
N LEU A 136 18.00 10.88 -19.15
CA LEU A 136 17.08 9.87 -19.68
C LEU A 136 16.57 10.28 -21.08
N ASP A 137 16.65 9.36 -22.05
CA ASP A 137 16.09 9.58 -23.39
C ASP A 137 14.57 9.43 -23.37
N TYR A 138 13.85 10.53 -23.24
CA TYR A 138 12.38 10.51 -23.26
C TYR A 138 11.79 10.21 -24.64
N ASN A 139 12.57 10.17 -25.73
CA ASN A 139 12.04 9.85 -27.07
C ASN A 139 11.55 8.41 -27.20
N VAL A 140 11.97 7.52 -26.29
CA VAL A 140 11.52 6.12 -26.26
C VAL A 140 10.18 5.94 -25.55
N CYS A 141 9.67 6.97 -24.87
CA CYS A 141 8.43 6.88 -24.10
C CYS A 141 7.21 6.70 -24.99
N VAL A 142 6.26 5.89 -24.51
CA VAL A 142 4.97 5.68 -25.16
C VAL A 142 3.78 5.86 -24.21
N PRO A 143 2.64 6.36 -24.70
CA PRO A 143 2.41 6.94 -26.02
C PRO A 143 2.95 8.38 -26.18
N ARG A 144 3.45 9.00 -25.09
CA ARG A 144 3.94 10.38 -25.08
C ARG A 144 5.17 10.50 -24.18
N GLN A 145 6.01 11.48 -24.51
CA GLN A 145 7.23 11.81 -23.77
C GLN A 145 6.96 12.52 -22.45
N GLU A 146 5.83 13.20 -22.35
CA GLU A 146 5.45 14.03 -21.21
C GLU A 146 3.99 13.79 -20.82
N PHE A 147 3.69 13.91 -19.53
CA PHE A 147 2.33 13.92 -18.99
C PHE A 147 1.75 15.33 -19.06
N ASP A 148 1.49 15.75 -20.29
CA ASP A 148 0.99 17.08 -20.65
C ASP A 148 -0.54 17.21 -20.58
N LYS A 149 -1.05 18.40 -20.92
CA LYS A 149 -2.49 18.69 -21.01
C LYS A 149 -3.26 17.63 -21.80
N GLN A 150 -2.70 17.15 -22.92
CA GLN A 150 -3.34 16.12 -23.74
C GLN A 150 -3.45 14.78 -23.02
N SER A 151 -2.40 14.37 -22.28
CA SER A 151 -2.40 13.16 -21.46
C SER A 151 -3.47 13.21 -20.36
N ILE A 152 -3.59 14.37 -19.70
CA ILE A 152 -4.62 14.60 -18.67
C ILE A 152 -6.02 14.50 -19.27
N LEU A 153 -6.25 15.14 -20.42
CA LEU A 153 -7.55 15.08 -21.11
C LEU A 153 -7.89 13.66 -21.58
N TRP A 154 -6.91 12.84 -21.95
CA TRP A 154 -7.15 11.43 -22.26
C TRP A 154 -7.62 10.65 -21.04
N ASP A 155 -6.99 10.82 -19.88
CA ASP A 155 -7.40 10.19 -18.63
C ASP A 155 -8.82 10.62 -18.22
N LEU A 156 -9.13 11.92 -18.33
CA LEU A 156 -10.46 12.48 -18.05
C LEU A 156 -11.53 11.98 -19.02
N ASN A 157 -11.23 11.91 -20.31
CA ASN A 157 -12.15 11.34 -21.29
C ASN A 157 -12.35 9.84 -21.07
N HIS A 158 -11.29 9.11 -20.70
CA HIS A 158 -11.41 7.70 -20.35
C HIS A 158 -12.36 7.51 -19.16
N PHE A 159 -12.28 8.37 -18.14
CA PHE A 159 -13.25 8.41 -17.04
C PHE A 159 -14.67 8.74 -17.52
N LYS A 160 -14.85 9.77 -18.35
CA LYS A 160 -16.16 10.15 -18.92
C LYS A 160 -16.83 8.99 -19.64
N TYR A 161 -16.12 8.36 -20.59
CA TYR A 161 -16.71 7.33 -21.45
C TYR A 161 -16.84 5.97 -20.77
N TYR A 162 -15.83 5.55 -20.00
CA TYR A 162 -15.80 4.21 -19.43
C TYR A 162 -16.25 4.14 -17.98
N PHE A 163 -16.63 5.25 -17.36
CA PHE A 163 -17.20 5.24 -16.01
C PHE A 163 -18.51 6.02 -15.96
N ILE A 164 -18.49 7.34 -16.16
CA ILE A 164 -19.69 8.19 -16.02
C ILE A 164 -20.81 7.72 -16.97
N LYS A 165 -20.51 7.57 -18.27
CA LYS A 165 -21.50 7.15 -19.27
C LYS A 165 -21.98 5.71 -19.06
N LEU A 166 -21.10 4.80 -18.66
CA LEU A 166 -21.48 3.41 -18.40
C LEU A 166 -22.43 3.27 -17.20
N LEU A 167 -22.26 4.12 -16.19
CA LEU A 167 -23.14 4.20 -15.03
C LEU A 167 -24.43 5.00 -15.29
N GLY A 168 -24.59 5.59 -16.48
CA GLY A 168 -25.75 6.40 -16.81
C GLY A 168 -25.90 7.67 -15.97
N ILE A 169 -24.80 8.18 -15.39
CA ILE A 169 -24.82 9.42 -14.60
C ILE A 169 -25.12 10.59 -15.55
N PRO A 170 -26.16 11.41 -15.29
CA PRO A 170 -26.47 12.56 -16.12
C PRO A 170 -25.45 13.68 -15.88
N PHE A 171 -25.05 14.35 -16.97
CA PHE A 171 -24.19 15.53 -16.95
C PHE A 171 -24.39 16.37 -18.22
N ASP A 172 -24.02 17.65 -18.17
CA ASP A 172 -23.95 18.50 -19.35
C ASP A 172 -22.59 18.32 -20.07
N GLU A 173 -22.63 17.90 -21.34
CA GLU A 173 -21.41 17.57 -22.11
C GLU A 173 -20.48 18.77 -22.29
N GLN A 174 -21.03 19.98 -22.51
CA GLN A 174 -20.21 21.17 -22.74
C GLN A 174 -19.63 21.68 -21.43
N ALA A 175 -20.39 21.67 -20.34
CA ALA A 175 -19.92 22.09 -19.03
C ALA A 175 -18.84 21.14 -18.50
N LEU A 176 -19.01 19.83 -18.63
CA LEU A 176 -17.99 18.86 -18.21
C LEU A 176 -16.71 18.98 -19.04
N GLU A 177 -16.82 19.23 -20.34
CA GLU A 177 -15.65 19.46 -21.19
C GLU A 177 -14.93 20.76 -20.80
N ASN A 178 -15.65 21.84 -20.48
CA ASN A 178 -15.05 23.08 -19.97
C ASN A 178 -14.29 22.83 -18.66
N ASP A 179 -14.88 22.06 -17.73
CA ASP A 179 -14.24 21.67 -16.48
C ASP A 179 -12.98 20.84 -16.73
N PHE A 180 -13.01 19.90 -17.69
CA PHE A 180 -11.83 19.11 -18.06
C PHE A 180 -10.70 19.99 -18.60
N GLN A 181 -11.02 20.99 -19.43
CA GLN A 181 -10.03 21.95 -19.92
C GLN A 181 -9.43 22.75 -18.76
N ALA A 182 -10.26 23.34 -17.89
CA ALA A 182 -9.80 24.11 -16.73
C ALA A 182 -8.95 23.25 -15.76
N PHE A 183 -9.37 22.01 -15.52
CA PHE A 183 -8.65 21.09 -14.64
C PHE A 183 -7.29 20.70 -15.22
N SER A 184 -7.23 20.45 -16.53
CA SER A 184 -5.97 20.12 -17.21
C SER A 184 -5.00 21.30 -17.26
N GLU A 185 -5.49 22.54 -17.34
CA GLU A 185 -4.67 23.75 -17.23
C GLU A 185 -4.08 23.88 -15.83
N ARG A 186 -4.89 23.76 -14.79
CA ARG A 186 -4.44 23.78 -13.39
C ARG A 186 -3.37 22.72 -13.08
N LEU A 187 -3.53 21.51 -13.61
CA LEU A 187 -2.55 20.43 -13.42
C LEU A 187 -1.23 20.71 -14.15
N SER A 188 -1.30 21.39 -15.30
CA SER A 188 -0.12 21.73 -16.10
C SER A 188 0.76 22.81 -15.45
N GLU A 189 0.21 23.60 -14.52
CA GLU A 189 0.96 24.61 -13.74
C GLU A 189 2.05 24.00 -12.85
N ALA A 190 1.95 22.71 -12.48
CA ALA A 190 2.92 22.04 -11.63
C ALA A 190 4.26 21.69 -12.32
N GLY A 191 4.35 21.86 -13.65
CA GLY A 191 5.54 21.53 -14.45
C GLY A 191 5.72 20.04 -14.71
N THR A 192 6.67 19.70 -15.59
CA THR A 192 6.95 18.32 -16.04
C THR A 192 8.44 17.98 -16.06
N ASP A 193 9.23 18.59 -15.19
CA ASP A 193 10.69 18.54 -15.22
C ASP A 193 11.31 17.35 -14.47
N HIS A 194 10.53 16.31 -14.20
CA HIS A 194 10.96 15.14 -13.43
C HIS A 194 10.55 13.84 -14.10
N PHE A 195 11.17 12.73 -13.69
CA PHE A 195 10.71 11.41 -14.11
C PHE A 195 9.43 11.04 -13.35
N LEU A 196 8.34 10.92 -14.10
CA LEU A 196 7.07 10.38 -13.65
C LEU A 196 7.06 8.87 -13.91
N TYR A 197 6.95 8.08 -12.84
CA TYR A 197 6.88 6.62 -12.91
C TYR A 197 5.54 6.11 -13.47
N ARG A 198 4.45 6.86 -13.22
CA ARG A 198 3.09 6.65 -13.73
C ARG A 198 2.29 5.53 -13.07
N ASP A 199 2.93 4.40 -12.75
CA ASP A 199 2.34 3.27 -12.00
C ASP A 199 3.13 2.95 -10.71
N PHE A 200 3.56 3.98 -10.00
CA PHE A 200 4.19 3.84 -8.68
C PHE A 200 3.15 3.41 -7.64
N GLN A 201 3.01 2.10 -7.47
CA GLN A 201 2.01 1.47 -6.60
C GLN A 201 2.65 0.32 -5.82
N SER A 202 2.12 0.01 -4.64
CA SER A 202 2.74 -0.98 -3.73
C SER A 202 2.84 -2.39 -4.34
N ARG A 203 1.96 -2.74 -5.28
CA ARG A 203 2.03 -4.00 -6.03
C ARG A 203 3.21 -4.10 -7.00
N ASN A 204 3.80 -2.96 -7.39
CA ASN A 204 4.92 -2.87 -8.33
C ASN A 204 6.26 -2.63 -7.59
N ILE A 205 6.25 -2.78 -6.27
CA ILE A 205 7.42 -2.67 -5.40
C ILE A 205 7.67 -4.05 -4.78
N MET A 206 8.75 -4.71 -5.20
CA MET A 206 9.17 -6.02 -4.73
C MET A 206 10.06 -5.91 -3.50
N ILE A 207 9.88 -6.78 -2.51
CA ILE A 207 10.78 -6.93 -1.37
C ILE A 207 11.77 -8.05 -1.69
N PHE A 208 13.05 -7.71 -1.84
CA PHE A 208 14.10 -8.64 -2.19
C PHE A 208 15.37 -8.34 -1.40
N ASN A 209 15.89 -9.34 -0.67
CA ASN A 209 17.06 -9.23 0.20
C ASN A 209 17.01 -8.02 1.15
N ASP A 210 15.90 -7.85 1.87
CA ASP A 210 15.64 -6.73 2.80
C ASP A 210 15.66 -5.32 2.14
N ASP A 211 15.59 -5.27 0.81
CA ASP A 211 15.54 -4.05 0.02
C ASP A 211 14.31 -4.00 -0.91
N LEU A 212 14.01 -2.79 -1.40
CA LEU A 212 12.89 -2.54 -2.30
C LEU A 212 13.40 -2.45 -3.73
N TYR A 213 12.76 -3.19 -4.63
CA TYR A 213 13.01 -3.15 -6.07
C TYR A 213 11.74 -2.77 -6.82
N PHE A 214 11.90 -2.02 -7.89
CA PHE A 214 10.80 -1.36 -8.58
C PHE A 214 10.64 -1.94 -9.98
N VAL A 215 9.41 -2.26 -10.36
CA VAL A 215 9.05 -2.86 -11.65
C VAL A 215 7.91 -2.08 -12.32
N ASP A 216 7.64 -2.38 -13.59
CA ASP A 216 6.53 -1.77 -14.36
C ASP A 216 6.69 -0.26 -14.66
N TYR A 217 7.94 0.21 -14.80
CA TYR A 217 8.30 1.60 -15.10
C TYR A 217 8.22 2.01 -16.58
N GLN A 218 7.92 1.11 -17.51
CA GLN A 218 7.90 1.42 -18.95
C GLN A 218 6.78 2.39 -19.38
N GLY A 219 5.80 2.62 -18.51
CA GLY A 219 4.82 3.69 -18.68
C GLY A 219 5.35 5.09 -18.29
N GLY A 220 6.57 5.17 -17.76
CA GLY A 220 7.18 6.39 -17.28
C GLY A 220 7.46 7.41 -18.36
N ARG A 221 7.51 8.69 -17.96
CA ARG A 221 7.60 9.86 -18.85
C ARG A 221 8.01 11.11 -18.06
N ARG A 222 8.13 12.27 -18.70
CA ARG A 222 8.27 13.56 -18.00
C ARG A 222 6.97 13.91 -17.28
N GLY A 223 7.03 14.39 -16.05
CA GLY A 223 5.83 14.78 -15.32
C GLY A 223 6.11 15.42 -13.97
N ALA A 224 5.01 15.74 -13.27
CA ALA A 224 5.04 16.42 -11.99
C ALA A 224 5.34 15.46 -10.83
N LEU A 225 6.05 15.94 -9.80
CA LEU A 225 6.44 15.16 -8.62
C LEU A 225 5.24 14.57 -7.86
N GLN A 226 4.13 15.31 -7.83
CA GLN A 226 2.91 15.03 -7.08
C GLN A 226 2.24 13.71 -7.50
N TYR A 227 2.39 13.31 -8.77
CA TYR A 227 1.59 12.24 -9.35
C TYR A 227 1.87 10.87 -8.71
N ASP A 228 3.16 10.51 -8.56
CA ASP A 228 3.55 9.18 -8.09
C ASP A 228 3.34 9.03 -6.59
N VAL A 229 3.60 10.08 -5.80
CA VAL A 229 3.29 10.06 -4.37
C VAL A 229 1.77 10.02 -4.14
N ALA A 230 0.97 10.72 -4.94
CA ALA A 230 -0.49 10.58 -4.93
C ALA A 230 -0.92 9.14 -5.28
N SER A 231 -0.29 8.54 -6.30
CA SER A 231 -0.56 7.16 -6.73
C SER A 231 -0.33 6.13 -5.62
N LEU A 232 0.75 6.28 -4.86
CA LEU A 232 1.12 5.36 -3.78
C LEU A 232 0.24 5.55 -2.54
N LEU A 233 0.01 6.80 -2.11
CA LEU A 233 -0.68 7.08 -0.84
C LEU A 233 -2.20 6.90 -0.95
N PHE A 234 -2.78 7.14 -2.13
CA PHE A 234 -4.22 6.96 -2.39
C PHE A 234 -4.57 5.65 -3.12
N GLU A 235 -3.67 4.66 -3.09
CA GLU A 235 -3.94 3.34 -3.68
C GLU A 235 -5.18 2.69 -3.03
N SER A 236 -6.25 2.53 -3.82
CA SER A 236 -7.59 2.21 -3.31
C SER A 236 -7.65 0.88 -2.54
N ARG A 237 -6.99 -0.17 -3.03
CA ARG A 237 -7.02 -1.50 -2.40
C ARG A 237 -6.17 -1.61 -1.13
N VAL A 238 -5.11 -0.83 -1.06
CA VAL A 238 -4.29 -0.78 0.15
C VAL A 238 -5.08 -0.09 1.25
N ASN A 239 -5.81 0.98 0.94
CA ASN A 239 -6.67 1.69 1.89
C ASN A 239 -5.88 2.10 3.16
N LEU A 240 -4.78 2.83 2.98
CA LEU A 240 -4.05 3.43 4.09
C LEU A 240 -4.98 4.38 4.86
N SER A 241 -4.82 4.44 6.19
CA SER A 241 -5.57 5.41 7.00
C SER A 241 -5.13 6.83 6.66
N HIS A 242 -6.01 7.79 6.95
CA HIS A 242 -5.74 9.20 6.69
C HIS A 242 -4.48 9.69 7.44
N GLU A 243 -4.33 9.31 8.71
CA GLU A 243 -3.21 9.70 9.56
C GLU A 243 -1.89 9.21 8.98
N LEU A 244 -1.89 7.97 8.46
CA LEU A 244 -0.72 7.39 7.82
C LEU A 244 -0.40 8.06 6.48
N ARG A 245 -1.42 8.43 5.70
CA ARG A 245 -1.22 9.19 4.46
C ARG A 245 -0.55 10.53 4.74
N GLU A 246 -1.03 11.27 5.73
CA GLU A 246 -0.44 12.56 6.11
C GLU A 246 0.99 12.38 6.66
N GLU A 247 1.25 11.39 7.52
CA GLU A 247 2.62 11.12 8.01
C GLU A 247 3.59 10.84 6.85
N LEU A 248 3.17 10.02 5.89
CA LEU A 248 4.01 9.66 4.74
C LEU A 248 4.14 10.82 3.73
N LEU A 249 3.10 11.64 3.57
CA LEU A 249 3.16 12.83 2.74
C LEU A 249 4.14 13.85 3.33
N GLU A 250 4.04 14.18 4.62
CA GLU A 250 4.97 15.10 5.29
C GLU A 250 6.41 14.60 5.15
N TYR A 251 6.65 13.30 5.33
CA TYR A 251 7.96 12.72 5.11
C TYR A 251 8.47 12.90 3.66
N TYR A 252 7.60 12.74 2.67
CA TYR A 252 7.97 12.99 1.28
C TYR A 252 8.24 14.48 1.01
N LEU A 253 7.48 15.39 1.63
CA LEU A 253 7.69 16.83 1.50
C LEU A 253 9.02 17.27 2.11
N GLU A 254 9.43 16.68 3.23
CA GLU A 254 10.78 16.88 3.80
C GLU A 254 11.85 16.54 2.77
N LEU A 255 11.74 15.38 2.10
CA LEU A 255 12.70 14.96 1.07
C LEU A 255 12.70 15.90 -0.15
N VAL A 256 11.52 16.32 -0.63
CA VAL A 256 11.42 17.29 -1.75
C VAL A 256 12.04 18.64 -1.35
N GLN A 257 11.79 19.10 -0.13
CA GLN A 257 12.36 20.35 0.36
C GLN A 257 13.87 20.26 0.51
N GLU A 258 14.42 19.13 0.97
CA GLU A 258 15.86 18.88 1.01
C GLU A 258 16.49 18.91 -0.39
N GLU A 259 15.83 18.32 -1.39
CA GLU A 259 16.34 18.22 -2.76
C GLU A 259 16.22 19.53 -3.56
N THR A 260 15.14 20.29 -3.36
CA THR A 260 14.77 21.43 -4.23
C THR A 260 14.68 22.78 -3.51
N GLY A 261 14.59 22.78 -2.18
CA GLY A 261 14.22 23.96 -1.39
C GLY A 261 12.73 24.34 -1.48
N MET A 262 11.90 23.60 -2.23
CA MET A 262 10.47 23.87 -2.37
C MET A 262 9.73 23.68 -1.04
N PRO A 263 9.03 24.70 -0.51
CA PRO A 263 8.22 24.54 0.68
C PRO A 263 7.03 23.60 0.43
N GLY A 264 6.67 22.78 1.42
CA GLY A 264 5.54 21.85 1.32
C GLY A 264 4.21 22.51 0.95
N VAL A 265 3.99 23.77 1.35
CA VAL A 265 2.80 24.55 0.97
C VAL A 265 2.71 24.78 -0.54
N GLU A 266 3.86 25.04 -1.20
CA GLU A 266 3.91 25.23 -2.65
C GLU A 266 3.58 23.91 -3.37
N PHE A 267 4.18 22.81 -2.91
CA PHE A 267 3.89 21.48 -3.44
C PHE A 267 2.41 21.11 -3.32
N LYS A 268 1.81 21.39 -2.15
CA LYS A 268 0.41 21.05 -1.84
C LYS A 268 -0.61 21.82 -2.69
N LYS A 269 -0.24 22.93 -3.35
CA LYS A 269 -1.15 23.69 -4.25
C LYS A 269 -1.78 22.81 -5.34
N HIS A 270 -1.00 21.89 -5.92
CA HIS A 270 -1.46 20.99 -6.97
C HIS A 270 -1.62 19.54 -6.50
N TYR A 271 -1.12 19.17 -5.31
CA TYR A 271 -1.12 17.79 -4.83
C TYR A 271 -2.50 17.13 -4.88
N TYR A 272 -3.53 17.75 -4.31
CA TYR A 272 -4.88 17.18 -4.31
C TYR A 272 -5.55 17.18 -5.70
N SER A 273 -5.12 18.07 -6.61
CA SER A 273 -5.50 17.96 -8.03
C SER A 273 -4.93 16.67 -8.64
N PHE A 274 -3.67 16.34 -8.32
CA PHE A 274 -3.05 15.08 -8.75
C PHE A 274 -3.70 13.85 -8.10
N VAL A 275 -4.08 13.92 -6.81
CA VAL A 275 -4.87 12.87 -6.17
C VAL A 275 -6.18 12.62 -6.91
N LEU A 276 -6.92 13.70 -7.24
CA LEU A 276 -8.19 13.57 -7.97
C LEU A 276 -8.00 12.91 -9.33
N ILE A 277 -7.10 13.42 -10.20
CA ILE A 277 -6.90 12.84 -11.55
C ILE A 277 -6.44 11.38 -11.48
N ARG A 278 -5.64 10.99 -10.48
CA ARG A 278 -5.29 9.57 -10.24
C ARG A 278 -6.52 8.72 -9.99
N ILE A 279 -7.40 9.17 -9.10
CA ILE A 279 -8.62 8.43 -8.77
C ILE A 279 -9.53 8.33 -10.01
N LEU A 280 -9.71 9.43 -10.75
CA LEU A 280 -10.54 9.42 -11.97
C LEU A 280 -10.01 8.47 -13.04
N GLN A 281 -8.69 8.47 -13.27
CA GLN A 281 -8.07 7.51 -14.20
C GLN A 281 -8.32 6.07 -13.75
N VAL A 282 -8.13 5.78 -12.45
CA VAL A 282 -8.37 4.44 -11.89
C VAL A 282 -9.82 4.01 -12.09
N LEU A 283 -10.79 4.89 -11.83
CA LEU A 283 -12.21 4.64 -12.08
C LEU A 283 -12.50 4.37 -13.57
N GLY A 284 -11.92 5.17 -14.47
CA GLY A 284 -12.01 4.93 -15.91
C GLY A 284 -11.51 3.54 -16.30
N ALA A 285 -10.33 3.14 -15.80
CA ALA A 285 -9.74 1.84 -16.08
C ALA A 285 -10.57 0.68 -15.49
N TYR A 286 -11.13 0.86 -14.29
CA TYR A 286 -11.96 -0.15 -13.64
C TYR A 286 -13.33 -0.29 -14.29
N GLY A 287 -13.92 0.81 -14.78
CA GLY A 287 -15.14 0.76 -15.55
C GLY A 287 -14.98 -0.01 -16.85
N LEU A 288 -13.91 0.24 -17.62
CA LEU A 288 -13.59 -0.56 -18.81
C LEU A 288 -13.36 -2.04 -18.47
N ARG A 289 -12.40 -2.33 -17.59
CA ARG A 289 -12.02 -3.74 -17.30
C ARG A 289 -13.09 -4.52 -16.55
N GLY A 290 -13.78 -3.86 -15.63
CA GLY A 290 -14.81 -4.46 -14.80
C GLY A 290 -16.13 -4.64 -15.55
N ILE A 291 -16.67 -3.54 -16.09
CA ILE A 291 -18.02 -3.51 -16.70
C ILE A 291 -17.97 -4.05 -18.13
N VAL A 292 -16.99 -3.64 -18.94
CA VAL A 292 -16.93 -4.04 -20.36
C VAL A 292 -16.23 -5.38 -20.55
N GLU A 293 -15.07 -5.58 -19.91
CA GLU A 293 -14.29 -6.83 -20.06
C GLU A 293 -14.69 -7.93 -19.06
N ASN A 294 -15.71 -7.71 -18.23
CA ASN A 294 -16.24 -8.66 -17.24
C ASN A 294 -15.19 -9.19 -16.23
N LYS A 295 -14.21 -8.38 -15.85
CA LYS A 295 -13.20 -8.76 -14.85
C LYS A 295 -13.65 -8.35 -13.45
N ALA A 296 -14.32 -9.26 -12.74
CA ALA A 296 -14.91 -9.03 -11.41
C ALA A 296 -13.94 -8.42 -10.37
N LEU A 297 -12.66 -8.78 -10.42
CA LEU A 297 -11.63 -8.20 -9.54
C LEU A 297 -11.50 -6.68 -9.71
N PHE A 298 -11.75 -6.09 -10.87
CA PHE A 298 -11.65 -4.63 -11.03
C PHE A 298 -12.85 -3.90 -10.42
N LEU A 299 -14.03 -4.52 -10.41
CA LEU A 299 -15.23 -3.96 -9.78
C LEU A 299 -15.08 -3.84 -8.27
N GLN A 300 -14.40 -4.78 -7.63
CA GLN A 300 -14.16 -4.77 -6.17
C GLN A 300 -13.31 -3.57 -5.69
N SER A 301 -12.57 -2.92 -6.59
CA SER A 301 -11.73 -1.77 -6.25
C SER A 301 -12.46 -0.43 -6.38
N ILE A 302 -13.55 -0.36 -7.14
CA ILE A 302 -14.31 0.88 -7.36
C ILE A 302 -14.77 1.51 -6.04
N PRO A 303 -15.37 0.76 -5.11
CA PRO A 303 -15.90 1.38 -3.89
C PRO A 303 -14.83 2.05 -3.01
N PHE A 304 -13.60 1.53 -3.00
CA PHE A 304 -12.47 2.17 -2.31
C PHE A 304 -12.05 3.49 -2.98
N ALA A 305 -12.09 3.55 -4.31
CA ALA A 305 -11.84 4.79 -5.05
C ALA A 305 -12.94 5.83 -4.81
N ILE A 306 -14.21 5.41 -4.69
CA ILE A 306 -15.32 6.28 -4.30
C ILE A 306 -15.13 6.84 -2.90
N ARG A 307 -14.74 6.02 -1.91
CA ARG A 307 -14.42 6.50 -0.55
C ARG A 307 -13.33 7.57 -0.52
N ASN A 308 -12.32 7.45 -1.38
CA ASN A 308 -11.31 8.51 -1.50
C ASN A 308 -11.92 9.83 -2.02
N ILE A 309 -12.86 9.77 -2.98
CA ILE A 309 -13.58 10.96 -3.46
C ILE A 309 -14.46 11.55 -2.36
N GLU A 310 -15.18 10.72 -1.60
CA GLU A 310 -16.00 11.16 -0.46
C GLU A 310 -15.15 11.89 0.58
N TRP A 311 -14.03 11.28 1.00
CA TRP A 311 -13.09 11.90 1.92
C TRP A 311 -12.55 13.25 1.38
N MET A 312 -12.19 13.32 0.10
CA MET A 312 -11.76 14.59 -0.51
C MET A 312 -12.87 15.64 -0.49
N ARG A 313 -14.13 15.27 -0.70
CA ARG A 313 -15.27 16.18 -0.67
C ARG A 313 -15.54 16.68 0.75
N GLU A 314 -15.55 15.79 1.74
CA GLU A 314 -15.77 16.12 3.15
C GLU A 314 -14.71 17.08 3.70
N ASN A 315 -13.49 17.00 3.18
CA ASN A 315 -12.37 17.85 3.58
C ASN A 315 -12.13 19.07 2.66
N SER A 316 -13.06 19.36 1.73
CA SER A 316 -12.94 20.48 0.77
C SER A 316 -11.64 20.46 -0.05
N LEU A 317 -11.19 19.26 -0.44
CA LEU A 317 -9.95 19.02 -1.20
C LEU A 317 -10.18 18.85 -2.71
N ILE A 318 -11.44 18.82 -3.16
CA ILE A 318 -11.76 18.87 -4.59
C ILE A 318 -11.42 20.27 -5.11
N PRO A 319 -10.65 20.39 -6.21
CA PRO A 319 -10.29 21.69 -6.76
C PRO A 319 -11.51 22.54 -7.14
N GLU A 320 -11.49 23.82 -6.74
CA GLU A 320 -12.54 24.78 -7.10
C GLU A 320 -12.60 25.04 -8.62
N GLY A 321 -13.73 25.59 -9.09
CA GLY A 321 -13.89 25.96 -10.50
C GLY A 321 -14.23 24.78 -11.43
N LEU A 322 -14.66 23.65 -10.87
CA LEU A 322 -15.06 22.43 -11.59
C LEU A 322 -16.51 22.01 -11.25
N PRO A 323 -17.52 22.87 -11.49
CA PRO A 323 -18.89 22.65 -11.03
C PRO A 323 -19.57 21.39 -11.57
N GLU A 324 -19.46 21.08 -12.87
CA GLU A 324 -20.11 19.92 -13.47
C GLU A 324 -19.39 18.63 -13.08
N LEU A 325 -18.06 18.63 -13.04
CA LEU A 325 -17.30 17.50 -12.53
C LEU A 325 -17.63 17.24 -11.06
N SER A 326 -17.69 18.27 -10.22
CA SER A 326 -18.08 18.14 -8.81
C SER A 326 -19.48 17.57 -8.65
N ALA A 327 -20.44 18.01 -9.48
CA ALA A 327 -21.79 17.47 -9.51
C ALA A 327 -21.82 16.00 -9.94
N CYS A 328 -21.01 15.61 -10.94
CA CYS A 328 -20.85 14.22 -11.34
C CYS A 328 -20.33 13.36 -10.20
N LEU A 329 -19.28 13.80 -9.51
CA LEU A 329 -18.68 13.09 -8.37
C LEU A 329 -19.67 12.94 -7.22
N GLU A 330 -20.47 13.97 -6.92
CA GLU A 330 -21.53 13.90 -5.93
C GLU A 330 -22.60 12.86 -6.29
N ARG A 331 -23.06 12.84 -7.55
CA ARG A 331 -24.02 11.84 -8.04
C ARG A 331 -23.45 10.43 -7.93
N ILE A 332 -22.17 10.25 -8.32
CA ILE A 332 -21.47 8.97 -8.22
C ILE A 332 -21.42 8.50 -6.76
N CYS A 333 -21.02 9.34 -5.80
CA CYS A 333 -20.93 8.93 -4.39
C CYS A 333 -22.30 8.56 -3.78
N ARG A 334 -23.41 9.06 -4.35
CA ARG A 334 -24.77 8.77 -3.86
C ARG A 334 -25.37 7.48 -4.39
N LEU A 335 -24.77 6.85 -5.39
CA LEU A 335 -25.26 5.61 -5.98
C LEU A 335 -25.31 4.49 -4.93
N ASP A 336 -26.46 3.80 -4.86
CA ASP A 336 -26.67 2.70 -3.91
C ASP A 336 -25.77 1.50 -4.23
N GLU A 337 -25.28 1.36 -5.47
CA GLU A 337 -24.35 0.28 -5.83
C GLU A 337 -22.99 0.36 -5.11
N TRP A 338 -22.58 1.56 -4.69
CA TRP A 338 -21.33 1.77 -3.94
C TRP A 338 -21.53 1.90 -2.44
N LYS A 339 -22.79 2.09 -2.01
CA LYS A 339 -23.14 1.92 -0.60
C LYS A 339 -22.87 0.48 -0.29
N PHE A 340 -21.66 0.24 0.21
CA PHE A 340 -21.32 -1.01 0.82
C PHE A 340 -22.47 -1.34 1.76
N LYS A 341 -23.02 -2.55 1.63
CA LYS A 341 -23.36 -3.24 2.87
C LYS A 341 -22.04 -3.30 3.59
N GLU A 342 -21.79 -2.33 4.48
CA GLU A 342 -20.86 -2.55 5.56
C GLU A 342 -21.32 -3.87 6.17
N GLU A 343 -20.64 -4.97 5.84
CA GLU A 343 -20.42 -5.90 6.92
C GLU A 343 -19.60 -5.07 7.90
N PRO A 344 -20.17 -4.73 9.07
CA PRO A 344 -19.45 -3.91 10.02
C PRO A 344 -18.08 -4.56 10.20
N GLU A 345 -17.01 -3.79 10.02
CA GLU A 345 -15.68 -4.27 10.40
C GLU A 345 -15.81 -4.69 11.87
N GLU A 346 -15.80 -6.00 12.11
CA GLU A 346 -15.98 -6.50 13.46
C GLU A 346 -14.89 -5.90 14.33
N LEU A 347 -15.31 -5.23 15.41
CA LEU A 347 -14.40 -4.62 16.39
C LEU A 347 -13.24 -5.57 16.67
N THR A 348 -12.01 -5.07 16.50
CA THR A 348 -10.80 -5.80 16.85
C THR A 348 -10.18 -5.18 18.09
N VAL A 349 -9.91 -5.99 19.11
CA VAL A 349 -9.25 -5.55 20.35
C VAL A 349 -7.76 -5.88 20.28
N LEU A 350 -6.92 -4.85 20.15
CA LEU A 350 -5.47 -4.96 20.26
C LEU A 350 -5.09 -5.03 21.74
N ILE A 351 -4.59 -6.18 22.17
CA ILE A 351 -4.14 -6.45 23.52
C ILE A 351 -2.62 -6.47 23.52
N SER A 352 -1.98 -5.71 24.41
CA SER A 352 -0.52 -5.68 24.49
C SER A 352 0.03 -5.82 25.90
N SER A 353 1.24 -6.38 26.01
CA SER A 353 2.04 -6.32 27.22
C SER A 353 3.31 -5.52 26.99
N PHE A 354 3.66 -4.65 27.94
CA PHE A 354 4.84 -3.78 27.79
C PHE A 354 5.65 -3.57 29.09
N SER A 355 6.88 -3.11 28.93
CA SER A 355 7.74 -2.63 30.01
C SER A 355 7.63 -1.13 30.22
N TYR A 356 7.33 -0.68 31.44
CA TYR A 356 7.39 0.75 31.79
C TYR A 356 8.78 1.36 31.56
N LYS A 357 9.86 0.55 31.57
CA LYS A 357 11.21 1.02 31.22
C LYS A 357 11.36 1.40 29.74
N LYS A 358 10.45 0.93 28.88
CA LYS A 358 10.45 1.18 27.43
C LYS A 358 9.36 2.18 27.00
N GLY A 359 8.66 2.79 27.96
CA GLY A 359 7.58 3.75 27.72
C GLY A 359 6.24 3.08 27.38
N LEU A 360 5.17 3.88 27.37
CA LEU A 360 3.83 3.43 27.04
C LEU A 360 3.71 3.01 25.57
N PRO A 361 2.88 2.00 25.23
CA PRO A 361 2.52 1.70 23.85
C PRO A 361 1.85 2.90 23.18
N ARG A 362 2.10 3.09 21.88
CA ARG A 362 1.39 4.10 21.07
C ARG A 362 0.15 3.46 20.47
N ASP A 363 -0.98 4.15 20.55
CA ASP A 363 -2.17 3.79 19.79
C ASP A 363 -2.06 4.39 18.38
N LEU A 364 -2.13 3.52 17.37
CA LEU A 364 -2.04 3.87 15.96
C LEU A 364 -3.39 3.75 15.24
N SER A 365 -4.46 3.42 15.98
CA SER A 365 -5.82 3.20 15.45
C SER A 365 -6.69 4.46 15.40
N GLY A 366 -6.15 5.63 15.81
CA GLY A 366 -6.80 6.93 15.64
C GLY A 366 -7.77 7.36 16.75
N ASN A 367 -8.12 6.48 17.69
CA ASN A 367 -9.06 6.78 18.79
C ASN A 367 -8.42 7.51 20.00
N GLY A 368 -7.15 7.92 19.90
CA GLY A 368 -6.46 8.73 20.91
C GLY A 368 -5.95 7.94 22.12
N GLY A 369 -5.86 6.61 22.03
CA GLY A 369 -5.42 5.73 23.11
C GLY A 369 -6.43 4.65 23.45
N GLY A 370 -6.01 3.73 24.33
CA GLY A 370 -6.87 2.72 24.93
C GLY A 370 -6.56 2.54 26.41
N PHE A 371 -7.03 1.44 27.01
CA PHE A 371 -6.76 1.17 28.41
C PHE A 371 -5.29 0.85 28.64
N VAL A 372 -4.70 1.42 29.69
CA VAL A 372 -3.36 1.06 30.17
C VAL A 372 -3.46 0.70 31.64
N PHE A 373 -3.26 -0.59 31.95
CA PHE A 373 -3.36 -1.13 33.29
C PHE A 373 -1.98 -1.42 33.87
N ASP A 374 -1.70 -0.87 35.06
CA ASP A 374 -0.42 -1.01 35.74
C ASP A 374 -0.38 -2.26 36.63
N CYS A 375 0.35 -3.28 36.19
CA CYS A 375 0.50 -4.54 36.93
C CYS A 375 1.62 -4.49 37.99
N ARG A 376 2.28 -3.35 38.24
CA ARG A 376 3.44 -3.27 39.15
C ARG A 376 3.08 -3.52 40.61
N ALA A 377 1.82 -3.32 41.00
CA ALA A 377 1.30 -3.62 42.33
C ALA A 377 1.13 -5.13 42.58
N LEU A 378 0.96 -5.94 41.53
CA LEU A 378 0.72 -7.39 41.66
C LEU A 378 1.95 -8.15 42.16
N PRO A 379 1.78 -9.32 42.82
CA PRO A 379 2.87 -10.19 43.25
C PRO A 379 3.89 -10.43 42.14
N ASN A 380 5.17 -10.21 42.44
CA ASN A 380 6.23 -10.19 41.43
C ASN A 380 7.02 -11.52 41.40
N PRO A 381 6.82 -12.39 40.38
CA PRO A 381 7.53 -13.67 40.28
C PRO A 381 9.05 -13.47 40.17
N GLY A 382 9.51 -12.39 39.52
CA GLY A 382 10.93 -12.13 39.27
C GLY A 382 11.78 -11.87 40.54
N ARG A 383 11.17 -11.80 41.73
CA ARG A 383 11.90 -11.80 43.01
C ARG A 383 12.49 -13.17 43.35
N GLU A 384 11.86 -14.26 42.90
CA GLU A 384 12.35 -15.61 43.11
C GLU A 384 13.23 -16.04 41.93
N GLU A 385 14.43 -16.54 42.23
CA GLU A 385 15.44 -16.87 41.22
C GLU A 385 14.93 -17.85 40.17
N LYS A 386 14.14 -18.85 40.59
CA LYS A 386 13.53 -19.86 39.71
C LYS A 386 12.56 -19.33 38.66
N TYR A 387 12.08 -18.09 38.78
CA TYR A 387 11.17 -17.48 37.82
C TYR A 387 11.84 -16.42 36.94
N ARG A 388 13.07 -15.97 37.24
CA ARG A 388 13.70 -14.82 36.56
C ARG A 388 13.84 -14.97 35.05
N SER A 389 14.10 -16.19 34.57
CA SER A 389 14.25 -16.50 33.15
C SER A 389 12.96 -16.93 32.46
N LEU A 390 11.84 -16.96 33.21
CA LEU A 390 10.54 -17.35 32.70
C LEU A 390 9.73 -16.11 32.31
N THR A 391 8.59 -16.35 31.68
CA THR A 391 7.66 -15.35 31.17
C THR A 391 6.26 -15.62 31.69
N GLY A 392 5.34 -14.68 31.49
CA GLY A 392 3.92 -14.87 31.82
C GLY A 392 3.22 -15.97 31.02
N LYS A 393 3.87 -16.54 30.00
CA LYS A 393 3.37 -17.71 29.25
C LYS A 393 3.76 -19.04 29.89
N ASP A 394 4.77 -19.04 30.77
CA ASP A 394 5.29 -20.27 31.36
C ASP A 394 4.39 -20.77 32.50
N MET A 395 4.07 -22.06 32.49
CA MET A 395 3.15 -22.68 33.45
C MET A 395 3.50 -22.36 34.91
N LYS A 396 4.78 -22.38 35.26
CA LYS A 396 5.25 -22.07 36.63
C LYS A 396 4.93 -20.63 37.07
N VAL A 397 4.94 -19.68 36.13
CA VAL A 397 4.61 -18.27 36.40
C VAL A 397 3.09 -18.09 36.43
N ILE A 398 2.37 -18.79 35.55
CA ILE A 398 0.91 -18.86 35.54
C ILE A 398 0.40 -19.35 36.90
N GLU A 399 0.83 -20.54 37.33
CA GLU A 399 0.44 -21.14 38.61
C GLU A 399 0.75 -20.22 39.80
N PHE A 400 1.91 -19.54 39.77
CA PHE A 400 2.27 -18.59 40.82
C PHE A 400 1.31 -17.40 40.91
N LEU A 401 0.88 -16.85 39.77
CA LEU A 401 0.01 -15.68 39.71
C LEU A 401 -1.46 -16.05 39.92
N GLU A 402 -1.90 -17.19 39.40
CA GLU A 402 -3.28 -17.66 39.42
C GLU A 402 -3.81 -17.97 40.82
N VAL A 403 -2.94 -18.38 41.75
CA VAL A 403 -3.33 -18.64 43.15
C VAL A 403 -3.47 -17.37 44.00
N LYS A 404 -3.12 -16.19 43.46
CA LYS A 404 -3.11 -14.93 44.23
C LYS A 404 -4.45 -14.22 44.10
N GLN A 405 -5.07 -13.95 45.25
CA GLN A 405 -6.36 -13.28 45.29
C GLN A 405 -6.30 -11.89 44.67
N GLU A 406 -5.29 -11.09 45.02
CA GLU A 406 -5.08 -9.75 44.47
C GLU A 406 -4.84 -9.72 42.94
N VAL A 407 -4.39 -10.84 42.34
CA VAL A 407 -4.26 -10.94 40.87
C VAL A 407 -5.63 -11.20 40.23
N LYS A 408 -6.45 -12.05 40.84
CA LYS A 408 -7.80 -12.34 40.35
C LYS A 408 -8.68 -11.10 40.39
N GLU A 409 -8.71 -10.41 41.53
CA GLU A 409 -9.50 -9.19 41.72
C GLU A 409 -9.12 -8.11 40.70
N PHE A 410 -7.81 -7.91 40.49
CA PHE A 410 -7.33 -6.97 39.48
C PHE A 410 -7.82 -7.34 38.07
N LEU A 411 -7.70 -8.61 37.67
CA LEU A 411 -8.15 -9.04 36.33
C LEU A 411 -9.66 -8.92 36.17
N GLU A 412 -10.45 -9.28 37.18
CA GLU A 412 -11.91 -9.16 37.13
C GLU A 412 -12.35 -7.71 36.91
N GLU A 413 -11.72 -6.76 37.62
CA GLU A 413 -12.00 -5.33 37.48
C GLU A 413 -11.62 -4.79 36.10
N THR A 414 -10.42 -5.13 35.61
CA THR A 414 -9.98 -4.67 34.29
C THR A 414 -10.80 -5.31 33.16
N PHE A 415 -11.23 -6.56 33.31
CA PHE A 415 -12.04 -7.27 32.31
C PHE A 415 -13.44 -6.65 32.24
N SER A 416 -14.07 -6.38 33.38
CA SER A 416 -15.39 -5.73 33.42
C SER A 416 -15.37 -4.34 32.76
N LEU A 417 -14.29 -3.57 32.95
CA LEU A 417 -14.15 -2.27 32.31
C LEU A 417 -14.02 -2.40 30.78
N VAL A 418 -13.18 -3.35 30.33
CA VAL A 418 -12.98 -3.62 28.90
C VAL A 418 -14.25 -4.16 28.26
N GLU A 419 -14.97 -5.07 28.91
CA GLU A 419 -16.23 -5.64 28.44
C GLU A 419 -17.28 -4.55 28.16
N LYS A 420 -17.46 -3.63 29.10
CA LYS A 420 -18.39 -2.49 28.94
C LYS A 420 -18.00 -1.63 27.74
N SER A 421 -16.71 -1.35 27.57
CA SER A 421 -16.21 -0.60 26.42
C SER A 421 -16.36 -1.35 25.11
N VAL A 422 -16.11 -2.66 25.08
CA VAL A 422 -16.32 -3.50 23.89
C VAL A 422 -17.78 -3.44 23.45
N ALA A 423 -18.73 -3.56 24.37
CA ALA A 423 -20.17 -3.46 24.06
C ALA A 423 -20.53 -2.09 23.46
N GLU A 424 -20.04 -1.01 24.06
CA GLU A 424 -20.30 0.36 23.58
C GLU A 424 -19.57 0.66 22.25
N TYR A 425 -18.37 0.13 22.07
CA TYR A 425 -17.62 0.32 20.82
C TYR A 425 -18.34 -0.37 19.66
N ARG A 426 -18.86 -1.58 19.89
CA ARG A 426 -19.70 -2.29 18.91
C ARG A 426 -20.99 -1.54 18.61
N SER A 427 -21.67 -1.00 19.62
CA SER A 427 -22.93 -0.27 19.41
C SER A 427 -22.74 1.01 18.59
N ARG A 428 -21.56 1.64 18.70
CA ARG A 428 -21.20 2.89 18.01
C ARG A 428 -20.44 2.69 16.70
N GLY A 429 -20.19 1.45 16.28
CA GLY A 429 -19.50 1.14 15.03
C GLY A 429 -18.01 1.49 15.04
N PHE A 430 -17.35 1.45 16.20
CA PHE A 430 -15.89 1.54 16.27
C PHE A 430 -15.25 0.21 15.89
N ASN A 431 -14.18 0.28 15.11
CA ASN A 431 -13.53 -0.90 14.55
C ASN A 431 -12.30 -1.36 15.36
N ASN A 432 -11.79 -0.52 16.27
CA ASN A 432 -10.56 -0.79 17.01
C ASN A 432 -10.66 -0.35 18.48
N LEU A 433 -10.18 -1.19 19.41
CA LEU A 433 -9.96 -0.86 20.82
C LEU A 433 -8.58 -1.36 21.25
N MET A 434 -7.81 -0.54 21.96
CA MET A 434 -6.51 -0.95 22.51
C MET A 434 -6.60 -1.20 24.02
N VAL A 435 -5.97 -2.28 24.49
CA VAL A 435 -5.81 -2.59 25.91
C VAL A 435 -4.39 -3.04 26.19
N SER A 436 -3.71 -2.41 27.15
CA SER A 436 -2.30 -2.65 27.43
C SER A 436 -2.04 -2.90 28.89
N TYR A 437 -1.32 -3.98 29.20
CA TYR A 437 -0.86 -4.29 30.55
C TYR A 437 0.64 -3.97 30.69
N GLY A 438 0.99 -3.15 31.68
CA GLY A 438 2.36 -2.72 31.91
C GLY A 438 2.96 -3.34 33.17
N CYS A 439 4.20 -3.81 33.12
CA CYS A 439 4.96 -4.09 34.34
C CYS A 439 6.40 -3.59 34.24
N THR A 440 7.20 -3.72 35.30
CA THR A 440 8.57 -3.17 35.31
C THR A 440 9.49 -3.75 34.23
N GLY A 441 9.34 -5.04 33.92
CA GLY A 441 10.19 -5.76 32.96
C GLY A 441 9.49 -6.14 31.66
N GLY A 442 8.17 -6.02 31.58
CA GLY A 442 7.38 -6.41 30.41
C GLY A 442 7.20 -7.92 30.19
N GLN A 443 7.76 -8.78 31.05
CA GLN A 443 7.91 -10.22 30.76
C GLN A 443 7.00 -11.17 31.54
N HIS A 444 6.47 -10.77 32.71
CA HIS A 444 5.77 -11.68 33.63
C HIS A 444 4.30 -11.28 33.81
N ARG A 445 4.03 -10.40 34.78
CA ARG A 445 2.68 -9.96 35.18
C ARG A 445 1.91 -9.38 34.01
N SER A 446 2.55 -8.50 33.23
CA SER A 446 1.94 -7.88 32.05
C SER A 446 1.60 -8.89 30.96
N VAL A 447 2.47 -9.88 30.73
CA VAL A 447 2.25 -10.94 29.74
C VAL A 447 1.08 -11.82 30.18
N TYR A 448 1.10 -12.28 31.43
CA TYR A 448 0.03 -13.08 32.02
C TYR A 448 -1.33 -12.37 31.94
N SER A 449 -1.41 -11.10 32.33
CA SER A 449 -2.67 -10.35 32.29
C SER A 449 -3.18 -10.12 30.87
N ALA A 450 -2.28 -9.89 29.90
CA ALA A 450 -2.64 -9.74 28.50
C ALA A 450 -3.20 -11.04 27.89
N GLU A 451 -2.56 -12.18 28.17
CA GLU A 451 -3.03 -13.51 27.74
C GLU A 451 -4.41 -13.82 28.33
N ARG A 452 -4.61 -13.60 29.63
CA ARG A 452 -5.91 -13.83 30.29
C ARG A 452 -7.03 -12.96 29.72
N LEU A 453 -6.74 -11.72 29.34
CA LEU A 453 -7.74 -10.87 28.70
C LEU A 453 -8.07 -11.38 27.29
N GLU A 454 -7.07 -11.82 26.52
CA GLU A 454 -7.32 -12.38 25.19
C GLU A 454 -8.23 -13.61 25.26
N ASP A 455 -7.92 -14.53 26.17
CA ASP A 455 -8.74 -15.71 26.45
C ASP A 455 -10.18 -15.32 26.79
N TYR A 456 -10.36 -14.33 27.68
CA TYR A 456 -11.68 -13.84 28.08
C TYR A 456 -12.47 -13.23 26.92
N ILE A 457 -11.85 -12.35 26.12
CA ILE A 457 -12.54 -11.70 25.00
C ILE A 457 -12.93 -12.72 23.92
N LYS A 458 -12.04 -13.66 23.58
CA LYS A 458 -12.35 -14.71 22.58
C LYS A 458 -13.51 -15.60 23.02
N ASN A 459 -13.51 -16.03 24.28
CA ASN A 459 -14.47 -17.02 24.77
C ASN A 459 -15.82 -16.39 25.15
N GLU A 460 -15.79 -15.28 25.89
CA GLU A 460 -16.99 -14.67 26.46
C GLU A 460 -17.62 -13.62 25.53
N LEU A 461 -16.80 -12.74 24.94
CA LEU A 461 -17.30 -11.62 24.14
C LEU A 461 -17.43 -11.94 22.65
N LYS A 462 -16.70 -12.96 22.18
CA LYS A 462 -16.64 -13.40 20.77
C LYS A 462 -16.34 -12.24 19.82
N VAL A 463 -15.30 -11.48 20.17
CA VAL A 463 -14.80 -10.32 19.42
C VAL A 463 -13.40 -10.65 18.91
N ASN A 464 -13.03 -10.12 17.74
CA ASN A 464 -11.70 -10.32 17.19
C ASN A 464 -10.64 -9.73 18.12
N THR A 465 -9.53 -10.44 18.32
CA THR A 465 -8.42 -9.97 19.16
C THR A 465 -7.09 -10.12 18.45
N MET A 466 -6.14 -9.32 18.91
CA MET A 466 -4.78 -9.31 18.43
C MET A 466 -3.85 -9.12 19.62
N LEU A 467 -3.01 -10.11 19.92
CA LEU A 467 -2.16 -10.12 21.12
C LEU A 467 -0.69 -9.87 20.78
N VAL A 468 -0.09 -8.85 21.40
CA VAL A 468 1.31 -8.44 21.16
C VAL A 468 2.09 -8.34 22.46
N HIS A 469 3.24 -9.02 22.55
CA HIS A 469 4.15 -8.89 23.69
C HIS A 469 5.42 -8.15 23.30
N ARG A 470 5.55 -6.89 23.71
CA ARG A 470 6.63 -6.01 23.23
C ARG A 470 8.04 -6.48 23.62
N GLU A 471 8.18 -7.16 24.76
CA GLU A 471 9.46 -7.64 25.29
C GLU A 471 9.70 -9.14 25.11
N LEU A 472 8.76 -9.86 24.49
CA LEU A 472 8.93 -11.26 24.11
C LEU A 472 9.11 -11.31 22.59
N LYS A 473 10.33 -11.57 22.13
CA LYS A 473 10.64 -11.76 20.71
C LYS A 473 10.50 -13.21 20.32
#